data_AF-A0A497JUD0-F1
#
_entry.id   AF-A0A497JUD0-F1
#
_cell.length_a   1.000
_cell.length_b   1.000
_cell.length_c   1.000
_cell.angle_alpha   90.00
_cell.angle_beta   90.00
_cell.angle_gamma   90.00
#
_symmetry.space_group_name_H-M   'P 1'
#
loop_
_entity.id
_entity.type
_entity.pdbx_description
1 polymer ?
#
loop_
_entity_poly.entity_id
_entity_poly.type
_entity_poly.pdbx_seq_one_letter_code
_entity_poly.pdbx_strand_id
1 'polypeptide(L)'
;MSITILMKCGYRSWYVLGAVEAAAAILKNYRKAKRRHENIKQPRARRLMAKLGNQAYKIIGDQLRIPIKPGEYFYIKLHKRVLEFLSDSTFRLGSVTSTASKAVLTFVKTAKINKPRGYVAIDMNEDNVTAMSSDGETRIFNLSKLKKAGYGYFERKRNLQRRYQKDRRVLRKALSKLSRNYRNKVYTMLHQTSKHIVKWCKEKN
;
A
#
# COMPACT_ATOMS: atom_id res chain seq x y z
N MET A 1 3.23 27.38 -14.03
CA MET A 1 4.06 26.96 -15.19
C MET A 1 3.74 25.55 -15.71
N SER A 2 3.29 24.57 -14.90
CA SER A 2 3.04 23.19 -15.40
C SER A 2 1.71 22.94 -16.11
N ILE A 3 0.64 23.69 -15.78
CA ILE A 3 -0.70 23.53 -16.38
C ILE A 3 -0.68 23.89 -17.87
N THR A 4 -0.02 25.01 -18.20
CA THR A 4 0.09 25.54 -19.57
C THR A 4 0.88 24.62 -20.48
N ILE A 5 1.86 23.87 -19.96
CA ILE A 5 2.73 22.99 -20.76
C ILE A 5 1.96 21.74 -21.23
N LEU A 6 1.21 21.09 -20.32
CA LEU A 6 0.47 19.87 -20.68
C LEU A 6 -0.66 20.15 -21.67
N MET A 7 -1.35 21.28 -21.53
CA MET A 7 -2.36 21.73 -22.50
C MET A 7 -1.74 22.10 -23.85
N LYS A 8 -0.59 22.80 -23.86
CA LYS A 8 0.17 23.10 -25.09
C LYS A 8 0.66 21.84 -25.82
N CYS A 9 0.94 20.76 -25.10
CA CYS A 9 1.33 19.47 -25.69
C CYS A 9 0.14 18.61 -26.15
N GLY A 10 -1.10 19.11 -26.05
CA GLY A 10 -2.31 18.40 -26.51
C GLY A 10 -2.77 17.25 -25.61
N TYR A 11 -2.26 17.14 -24.39
CA TYR A 11 -2.68 16.09 -23.45
C TYR A 11 -4.07 16.37 -22.88
N ARG A 12 -4.80 15.29 -22.56
CA ARG A 12 -6.14 15.39 -21.98
C ARG A 12 -6.13 16.11 -20.61
N SER A 13 -7.16 16.90 -20.33
CA SER A 13 -7.27 17.73 -19.11
C SER A 13 -7.11 16.96 -17.80
N TRP A 14 -7.46 15.68 -17.75
CA TRP A 14 -7.30 14.83 -16.58
C TRP A 14 -5.85 14.73 -16.07
N TYR A 15 -4.86 14.80 -16.97
CA TYR A 15 -3.44 14.81 -16.57
C TYR A 15 -3.04 16.08 -15.85
N VAL A 16 -3.65 17.21 -16.20
CA VAL A 16 -3.45 18.49 -15.52
C VAL A 16 -3.95 18.39 -14.08
N LEU A 17 -5.14 17.83 -13.88
CA LEU A 17 -5.71 17.64 -12.54
C LEU A 17 -4.79 16.78 -11.66
N GLY A 18 -4.36 15.62 -12.16
CA GLY A 18 -3.44 14.75 -11.43
C GLY A 18 -2.09 15.41 -11.12
N ALA A 19 -1.58 16.24 -12.02
CA ALA A 19 -0.34 17.00 -11.78
C ALA A 19 -0.51 18.07 -10.69
N VAL A 20 -1.63 18.80 -10.69
CA VAL A 20 -1.97 19.80 -9.67
C VAL A 20 -2.12 19.14 -8.30
N GLU A 21 -2.83 18.01 -8.21
CA GLU A 21 -2.95 17.24 -6.97
C GLU A 21 -1.59 16.82 -6.41
N ALA A 22 -0.72 16.29 -7.27
CA ALA A 22 0.63 15.87 -6.87
C ALA A 22 1.46 17.06 -6.38
N ALA A 23 1.41 18.19 -7.08
CA ALA A 23 2.11 19.41 -6.70
C ALA A 23 1.59 19.97 -5.35
N ALA A 24 0.27 20.01 -5.16
CA ALA A 24 -0.34 20.45 -3.91
C ALA A 24 0.09 19.58 -2.72
N ALA A 25 0.12 18.25 -2.89
CA ALA A 25 0.60 17.33 -1.87
C ALA A 25 2.08 17.55 -1.52
N ILE A 26 2.93 17.76 -2.53
CA ILE A 26 4.35 18.07 -2.34
C ILE A 26 4.51 19.37 -1.54
N LEU A 27 3.79 20.43 -1.92
CA LEU A 27 3.85 21.72 -1.23
C LEU A 27 3.31 21.65 0.20
N LYS A 28 2.22 20.90 0.44
CA LYS A 28 1.67 20.66 1.79
C LYS A 28 2.71 20.01 2.70
N ASN A 29 3.38 18.97 2.22
CA ASN A 29 4.43 18.28 2.98
C ASN A 29 5.64 19.18 3.22
N TYR A 30 6.06 19.96 2.23
CA TYR A 30 7.13 20.94 2.39
C TYR A 30 6.80 21.99 3.46
N ARG A 31 5.59 22.56 3.44
CA ARG A 31 5.14 23.52 4.47
C ARG A 31 5.16 22.89 5.87
N LYS A 32 4.67 21.66 6.01
CA LYS A 32 4.69 20.93 7.30
C LYS A 32 6.11 20.69 7.81
N ALA A 33 7.03 20.35 6.90
CA ALA A 33 8.42 20.14 7.27
C ALA A 33 9.09 21.48 7.64
N LYS A 34 8.86 22.55 6.89
CA LYS A 34 9.49 23.88 7.11
C LYS A 34 9.17 24.44 8.49
N ARG A 35 8.00 24.13 9.05
CA ARG A 35 7.63 24.49 10.43
C ARG A 35 8.45 23.77 11.51
N ARG A 36 9.11 22.66 11.19
CA ARG A 36 9.83 21.80 12.15
C ARG A 36 11.35 21.92 12.02
N HIS A 37 11.85 22.43 10.90
CA HIS A 37 13.27 22.51 10.61
C HIS A 37 13.56 23.77 9.79
N GLU A 38 14.62 24.51 10.13
CA GLU A 38 15.02 25.73 9.39
C GLU A 38 15.58 25.40 7.99
N ASN A 39 16.42 24.37 7.89
CA ASN A 39 17.17 24.07 6.67
C ASN A 39 16.52 22.97 5.82
N ILE A 40 15.44 23.32 5.10
CA ILE A 40 14.75 22.40 4.20
C ILE A 40 14.97 22.73 2.74
N LYS A 41 15.48 21.74 2.00
CA LYS A 41 15.63 21.80 0.55
C LYS A 41 14.30 22.06 -0.14
N GLN A 42 14.34 22.87 -1.20
CA GLN A 42 13.16 23.15 -2.01
C GLN A 42 12.49 21.85 -2.50
N PRO A 43 11.14 21.83 -2.53
CA PRO A 43 10.40 20.65 -2.95
C PRO A 43 10.64 20.37 -4.44
N ARG A 44 10.80 19.09 -4.77
CA ARG A 44 10.89 18.61 -6.16
C ARG A 44 10.11 17.32 -6.33
N ALA A 45 9.51 17.13 -7.50
CA ALA A 45 8.87 15.87 -7.85
C ALA A 45 9.95 14.80 -8.06
N ARG A 46 10.11 13.88 -7.11
CA ARG A 46 11.11 12.80 -7.18
C ARG A 46 10.61 11.52 -7.83
N ARG A 47 9.30 11.28 -7.80
CA ARG A 47 8.65 10.10 -8.36
C ARG A 47 7.59 10.55 -9.34
N LEU A 48 7.91 10.46 -10.62
CA LEU A 48 6.99 10.80 -11.70
C LEU A 48 5.89 9.74 -11.77
N MET A 49 4.64 10.20 -11.71
CA MET A 49 3.46 9.35 -11.80
C MET A 49 2.33 10.12 -12.46
N ALA A 50 1.52 9.41 -13.25
CA ALA A 50 0.27 9.91 -13.78
C ALA A 50 -0.88 9.30 -12.96
N LYS A 51 -1.73 10.14 -12.40
CA LYS A 51 -2.96 9.73 -11.71
C LYS A 51 -4.15 10.00 -12.61
N LEU A 52 -5.01 9.01 -12.75
CA LEU A 52 -6.21 9.06 -13.56
C LEU A 52 -7.39 8.62 -12.69
N GLY A 53 -8.41 9.47 -12.62
CA GLY A 53 -9.67 9.13 -11.97
C GLY A 53 -10.41 8.02 -12.73
N ASN A 54 -11.46 7.47 -12.13
CA ASN A 54 -12.31 6.42 -12.72
C ASN A 54 -12.91 6.80 -14.08
N GLN A 55 -13.16 8.09 -14.34
CA GLN A 55 -13.68 8.60 -15.61
C GLN A 55 -12.60 8.78 -16.70
N ALA A 56 -11.32 8.69 -16.33
CA ALA A 56 -10.20 9.02 -17.19
C ALA A 56 -9.54 7.80 -17.85
N TYR A 57 -10.06 6.59 -17.63
CA TYR A 57 -9.62 5.36 -18.29
C TYR A 57 -10.82 4.46 -18.59
N LYS A 58 -10.63 3.42 -19.41
CA LYS A 58 -11.62 2.36 -19.62
C LYS A 58 -10.95 0.99 -19.56
N ILE A 59 -11.73 -0.03 -19.24
CA ILE A 59 -11.30 -1.42 -19.40
C ILE A 59 -12.05 -1.96 -20.62
N ILE A 60 -11.31 -2.53 -21.57
CA ILE A 60 -11.84 -3.11 -22.80
C ILE A 60 -11.30 -4.53 -22.87
N GLY A 61 -12.19 -5.52 -22.72
CA GLY A 61 -11.79 -6.92 -22.57
C GLY A 61 -10.82 -7.09 -21.40
N ASP A 62 -9.62 -7.59 -21.68
CA ASP A 62 -8.54 -7.81 -20.70
C ASP A 62 -7.52 -6.65 -20.64
N GLN A 63 -7.83 -5.50 -21.24
CA GLN A 63 -6.90 -4.38 -21.36
C GLN A 63 -7.39 -3.12 -20.66
N LEU A 64 -6.47 -2.44 -19.98
CA LEU A 64 -6.65 -1.08 -19.48
C LEU A 64 -6.30 -0.09 -20.59
N ARG A 65 -7.30 0.66 -21.05
CA ARG A 65 -7.17 1.75 -22.02
C ARG A 65 -7.02 3.10 -21.32
N ILE A 66 -5.88 3.75 -21.54
CA ILE A 66 -5.54 5.07 -21.00
C ILE A 66 -5.46 6.06 -22.18
N PRO A 67 -6.27 7.13 -22.22
CA PRO A 67 -6.17 8.15 -23.26
C PRO A 67 -4.95 9.03 -23.04
N ILE A 68 -4.08 9.17 -24.04
CA ILE A 68 -2.92 10.08 -23.98
C ILE A 68 -3.33 11.45 -24.54
N LYS A 69 -3.75 11.48 -25.80
CA LYS A 69 -4.26 12.64 -26.54
C LYS A 69 -5.64 12.31 -27.13
N PRO A 70 -6.38 13.28 -27.69
CA PRO A 70 -7.57 12.97 -28.47
C PRO A 70 -7.27 11.93 -29.56
N GLY A 71 -8.02 10.83 -29.60
CA GLY A 71 -7.82 9.72 -30.56
C GLY A 71 -6.66 8.76 -30.24
N GLU A 72 -5.70 9.16 -29.38
CA GLU A 72 -4.53 8.34 -29.03
C GLU A 72 -4.71 7.64 -27.68
N TYR A 73 -4.54 6.31 -27.67
CA TYR A 73 -4.72 5.49 -26.48
C TYR A 73 -3.52 4.58 -26.23
N PHE A 74 -3.20 4.40 -24.96
CA PHE A 74 -2.25 3.42 -24.47
C PHE A 74 -3.00 2.24 -23.85
N TYR A 75 -2.58 1.03 -24.20
CA TYR A 75 -3.20 -0.20 -23.72
C TYR A 75 -2.23 -0.97 -22.83
N ILE A 76 -2.72 -1.41 -21.67
CA ILE A 76 -1.96 -2.25 -20.74
C ILE A 76 -2.74 -3.53 -20.52
N LYS A 77 -2.14 -4.67 -20.87
CA LYS A 77 -2.72 -5.98 -20.58
C LYS A 77 -2.82 -6.17 -19.07
N LEU A 78 -4.01 -6.51 -18.59
CA LEU A 78 -4.26 -6.74 -17.18
C LEU A 78 -3.83 -8.16 -16.78
N HIS A 79 -3.34 -8.27 -15.55
CA HIS A 79 -3.00 -9.57 -14.97
C HIS A 79 -4.28 -10.33 -14.60
N LYS A 80 -4.27 -11.67 -14.66
CA LYS A 80 -5.42 -12.56 -14.36
C LYS A 80 -6.15 -12.18 -13.06
N ARG A 81 -5.39 -11.97 -11.98
CA ARG A 81 -5.91 -11.53 -10.67
C ARG A 81 -6.70 -10.21 -10.71
N VAL A 82 -6.36 -9.29 -11.61
CA VAL A 82 -7.12 -8.04 -11.79
C VAL A 82 -8.46 -8.34 -12.45
N LEU A 83 -8.49 -9.26 -13.41
CA LEU A 83 -9.72 -9.70 -14.07
C LEU A 83 -10.67 -10.39 -13.08
N GLU A 84 -10.15 -11.21 -12.16
CA GLU A 84 -10.94 -11.80 -11.06
C GLU A 84 -11.62 -10.73 -10.19
N PHE A 85 -10.93 -9.63 -9.88
CA PHE A 85 -11.55 -8.52 -9.15
C PHE A 85 -12.59 -7.75 -9.98
N LEU A 86 -12.44 -7.70 -11.30
CA LEU A 86 -13.40 -7.05 -12.19
C LEU A 86 -14.67 -7.87 -12.38
N SER A 87 -14.58 -9.20 -12.29
CA SER A 87 -15.74 -10.08 -12.34
C SER A 87 -16.61 -10.03 -11.09
N ASP A 88 -16.06 -9.60 -9.95
CA ASP A 88 -16.80 -9.49 -8.69
C ASP A 88 -17.48 -8.12 -8.58
N SER A 89 -18.82 -8.13 -8.68
CA SER A 89 -19.67 -6.93 -8.64
C SER A 89 -19.61 -6.14 -7.32
N THR A 90 -19.03 -6.71 -6.26
CA THR A 90 -18.80 -5.99 -4.99
C THR A 90 -17.65 -4.98 -5.07
N PHE A 91 -16.80 -5.08 -6.10
CA PHE A 91 -15.72 -4.15 -6.34
C PHE A 91 -16.11 -3.08 -7.35
N ARG A 92 -15.87 -1.83 -6.98
CA ARG A 92 -15.97 -0.67 -7.86
C ARG A 92 -14.58 -0.20 -8.27
N LEU A 93 -14.46 0.18 -9.54
CA LEU A 93 -13.25 0.77 -10.08
C LEU A 93 -12.95 2.11 -9.44
N GLY A 94 -11.72 2.26 -8.95
CA GLY A 94 -11.19 3.49 -8.38
C GLY A 94 -10.33 4.27 -9.38
N SER A 95 -9.21 4.77 -8.89
CA SER A 95 -8.20 5.46 -9.70
C SER A 95 -7.16 4.51 -10.30
N VAL A 96 -6.51 4.95 -11.38
CA VAL A 96 -5.29 4.36 -11.92
C VAL A 96 -4.12 5.28 -11.60
N THR A 97 -3.04 4.71 -11.08
CA THR A 97 -1.75 5.41 -10.97
C THR A 97 -0.70 4.68 -11.80
N SER A 98 -0.19 5.35 -12.82
CA SER A 98 0.85 4.82 -13.69
C SER A 98 2.19 5.50 -13.42
N THR A 99 3.25 4.70 -13.43
CA THR A 99 4.64 5.13 -13.36
C THR A 99 5.38 4.51 -14.55
N ALA A 100 6.63 4.90 -14.79
CA ALA A 100 7.42 4.35 -15.89
C ALA A 100 7.56 2.81 -15.88
N SER A 101 7.35 2.15 -14.74
CA SER A 101 7.55 0.69 -14.61
C SER A 101 6.31 -0.11 -14.19
N LYS A 102 5.21 0.55 -13.81
CA LYS A 102 3.99 -0.13 -13.35
C LYS A 102 2.75 0.74 -13.43
N ALA A 103 1.62 0.10 -13.69
CA ALA A 103 0.29 0.66 -13.50
C ALA A 103 -0.38 0.02 -12.28
N VAL A 104 -0.95 0.84 -11.42
CA VAL A 104 -1.65 0.42 -10.20
C VAL A 104 -3.12 0.80 -10.37
N LEU A 105 -3.97 -0.22 -10.49
CA LEU A 105 -5.42 -0.07 -10.48
C LEU A 105 -5.93 -0.22 -9.05
N THR A 106 -6.73 0.73 -8.60
CA THR A 106 -7.34 0.69 -7.27
C THR A 106 -8.80 0.26 -7.37
N PHE A 107 -9.24 -0.51 -6.38
CA PHE A 107 -10.61 -0.99 -6.25
C PHE A 107 -11.19 -0.55 -4.91
N VAL A 108 -12.45 -0.20 -4.91
CA VAL A 108 -13.24 0.09 -3.70
C VAL A 108 -14.20 -1.07 -3.51
N LYS A 109 -14.07 -1.80 -2.42
CA LYS A 109 -15.03 -2.84 -2.04
C LYS A 109 -16.02 -2.28 -1.03
N THR A 110 -17.30 -2.32 -1.37
CA THR A 110 -18.34 -2.04 -0.37
C THR A 110 -18.64 -3.33 0.38
N ALA A 111 -18.27 -3.39 1.65
CA ALA A 111 -18.62 -4.52 2.51
C ALA A 111 -20.06 -4.36 3.01
N LYS A 112 -20.91 -5.37 2.81
CA LYS A 112 -22.22 -5.43 3.47
C LYS A 112 -21.99 -5.72 4.96
N ILE A 113 -22.50 -4.86 5.82
CA ILE A 113 -22.50 -5.09 7.27
C ILE A 113 -23.70 -5.99 7.56
N ASN A 114 -23.43 -7.25 7.89
CA ASN A 114 -24.47 -8.19 8.31
C ASN A 114 -24.68 -8.07 9.83
N LYS A 115 -25.89 -8.42 10.32
CA LYS A 115 -26.12 -8.53 11.76
C LYS A 115 -25.17 -9.59 12.36
N PRO A 116 -24.41 -9.26 13.42
CA PRO A 116 -23.52 -10.22 14.07
C PRO A 116 -24.35 -11.33 14.72
N ARG A 117 -23.91 -12.59 14.57
CA ARG A 117 -24.49 -13.76 15.25
C ARG A 117 -23.85 -14.06 16.61
N GLY A 118 -22.70 -13.46 16.87
CA GLY A 118 -21.95 -13.62 18.10
C GLY A 118 -20.77 -12.66 18.12
N TYR A 119 -20.09 -12.61 19.27
CA TYR A 119 -18.95 -11.75 19.50
C TYR A 119 -17.70 -12.58 19.78
N VAL A 120 -16.55 -12.00 19.48
CA VAL A 120 -15.24 -12.57 19.80
C VAL A 120 -14.43 -11.48 20.49
N ALA A 121 -14.13 -11.70 21.77
CA ALA A 121 -13.16 -10.90 22.50
C ALA A 121 -11.75 -11.31 22.08
N ILE A 122 -10.89 -10.35 21.76
CA ILE A 122 -9.51 -10.60 21.33
C ILE A 122 -8.57 -9.86 22.28
N ASP A 123 -7.69 -10.61 22.93
CA ASP A 123 -6.57 -10.09 23.69
C ASP A 123 -5.26 -10.37 22.94
N MET A 124 -4.37 -9.37 22.87
CA MET A 124 -3.14 -9.43 22.09
C MET A 124 -1.92 -9.25 22.98
N ASN A 125 -1.07 -10.26 23.00
CA ASN A 125 0.22 -10.26 23.68
C ASN A 125 1.37 -10.34 22.66
N GLU A 126 2.62 -10.20 23.12
CA GLU A 126 3.80 -10.21 22.23
C GLU A 126 4.02 -11.54 21.50
N ASP A 127 3.61 -12.65 22.12
CA ASP A 127 3.83 -14.01 21.63
C ASP A 127 2.54 -14.81 21.42
N ASN A 128 1.38 -14.22 21.66
CA ASN A 128 0.11 -14.87 21.39
C ASN A 128 -1.01 -13.86 21.15
N VAL A 129 -2.06 -14.32 20.48
CA VAL A 129 -3.36 -13.66 20.44
C VAL A 129 -4.36 -14.64 21.01
N THR A 130 -5.05 -14.26 22.07
CA THR A 130 -6.09 -15.06 22.70
C THR A 130 -7.44 -14.54 22.23
N ALA A 131 -8.28 -15.43 21.71
CA ALA A 131 -9.61 -15.09 21.24
C ALA A 131 -10.64 -15.94 21.97
N MET A 132 -11.66 -15.30 22.56
CA MET A 132 -12.75 -15.96 23.27
C MET A 132 -14.06 -15.62 22.58
N SER A 133 -14.84 -16.63 22.23
CA SER A 133 -16.15 -16.47 21.60
C SER A 133 -17.28 -16.40 22.64
N SER A 134 -18.41 -15.80 22.26
CA SER A 134 -19.62 -15.74 23.09
C SER A 134 -20.17 -17.12 23.49
N ASP A 135 -19.81 -18.19 22.79
CA ASP A 135 -20.17 -19.57 23.14
C ASP A 135 -19.22 -20.22 24.17
N GLY A 136 -18.23 -19.47 24.67
CA GLY A 136 -17.27 -19.92 25.67
C GLY A 136 -16.01 -20.58 25.09
N GLU A 137 -15.92 -20.81 23.78
CA GLU A 137 -14.70 -21.38 23.19
C GLU A 137 -13.56 -20.36 23.21
N THR A 138 -12.39 -20.80 23.69
CA THR A 138 -11.16 -20.00 23.70
C THR A 138 -10.12 -20.60 22.76
N ARG A 139 -9.52 -19.76 21.93
CA ARG A 139 -8.46 -20.15 20.99
C ARG A 139 -7.25 -19.25 21.14
N ILE A 140 -6.08 -19.89 21.26
CA ILE A 140 -4.80 -19.18 21.40
C ILE A 140 -4.02 -19.32 20.09
N PHE A 141 -3.71 -18.19 19.46
CA PHE A 141 -2.92 -18.12 18.24
C PHE A 141 -1.47 -17.77 18.57
N ASN A 142 -0.55 -18.70 18.32
CA ASN A 142 0.85 -18.56 18.70
C ASN A 142 1.63 -17.59 17.78
N LEU A 143 2.19 -16.54 18.36
CA LEU A 143 3.10 -15.55 17.76
C LEU A 143 4.54 -15.64 18.30
N SER A 144 4.90 -16.64 19.09
CA SER A 144 6.25 -16.81 19.66
C SER A 144 7.35 -16.80 18.59
N LYS A 145 7.08 -17.35 17.40
CA LYS A 145 8.00 -17.31 16.25
C LYS A 145 8.26 -15.87 15.79
N LEU A 146 7.26 -14.99 15.88
CA LEU A 146 7.38 -13.57 15.54
C LEU A 146 8.23 -12.84 16.58
N LYS A 147 7.96 -13.07 17.87
CA LYS A 147 8.75 -12.54 18.99
C LYS A 147 10.23 -12.96 18.88
N LYS A 148 10.51 -14.25 18.69
CA LYS A 148 11.87 -14.77 18.45
C LYS A 148 12.54 -14.12 17.22
N ALA A 149 11.79 -13.90 16.14
CA ALA A 149 12.30 -13.18 14.98
C ALA A 149 12.66 -11.73 15.35
N GLY A 150 11.85 -11.05 16.15
CA GLY A 150 12.12 -9.70 16.66
C GLY A 150 13.50 -9.60 17.32
N TYR A 151 13.79 -10.48 18.29
CA TYR A 151 15.10 -10.52 18.95
C TYR A 151 16.25 -10.78 17.96
N GLY A 152 16.10 -11.77 17.07
CA GLY A 152 17.15 -12.08 16.09
C GLY A 152 17.42 -10.92 15.12
N TYR A 153 16.40 -10.17 14.71
CA TYR A 153 16.57 -8.99 13.87
C TYR A 153 17.15 -7.79 14.63
N PHE A 154 16.83 -7.65 15.91
CA PHE A 154 17.42 -6.64 16.79
C PHE A 154 18.94 -6.84 16.91
N GLU A 155 19.40 -8.07 17.18
CA GLU A 155 20.83 -8.38 17.26
C GLU A 155 21.54 -8.18 15.92
N ARG A 156 20.93 -8.60 14.80
CA ARG A 156 21.46 -8.32 13.46
C ARG A 156 21.61 -6.83 13.19
N LYS A 157 20.64 -6.02 13.63
CA LYS A 157 20.69 -4.55 13.49
C LYS A 157 21.87 -4.00 14.29
N ARG A 158 22.05 -4.43 15.54
CA ARG A 158 23.15 -4.01 16.42
C ARG A 158 24.51 -4.37 15.84
N ASN A 159 24.66 -5.58 15.30
CA ASN A 159 25.89 -6.02 14.66
C ASN A 159 26.23 -5.23 13.40
N LEU A 160 25.25 -4.91 12.56
CA LEU A 160 25.46 -4.03 11.40
C LEU A 160 25.90 -2.63 11.83
N GLN A 161 25.27 -2.07 12.87
CA GLN A 161 25.63 -0.76 13.40
C GLN A 161 27.07 -0.72 13.90
N ARG A 162 27.52 -1.73 14.65
CA ARG A 162 28.92 -1.85 15.09
C ARG A 162 29.87 -1.99 13.90
N ARG A 163 29.59 -2.92 12.98
CA ARG A 163 30.46 -3.25 11.84
C ARG A 163 30.66 -2.07 10.88
N TYR A 164 29.60 -1.30 10.61
CA TYR A 164 29.62 -0.22 9.62
C TYR A 164 29.48 1.17 10.26
N GLN A 165 29.90 1.34 11.53
CA GLN A 165 29.76 2.62 12.23
C GLN A 165 30.45 3.79 11.51
N LYS A 166 31.59 3.51 10.85
CA LYS A 166 32.39 4.51 10.10
C LYS A 166 31.86 4.75 8.68
N ASP A 167 31.19 3.77 8.08
CA ASP A 167 30.61 3.88 6.73
C ASP A 167 29.09 4.03 6.77
N ARG A 168 28.65 5.30 6.86
CA ARG A 168 27.23 5.67 6.88
C ARG A 168 26.49 5.25 5.60
N ARG A 169 27.17 5.16 4.46
CA ARG A 169 26.53 4.81 3.18
C ARG A 169 26.18 3.33 3.17
N VAL A 170 27.14 2.48 3.52
CA VAL A 170 26.94 1.02 3.59
C VAL A 170 25.98 0.66 4.72
N LEU A 171 26.12 1.26 5.90
CA LEU A 171 25.23 1.04 7.04
C LEU A 171 23.78 1.32 6.67
N ARG A 172 23.49 2.46 6.02
CA ARG A 172 22.14 2.82 5.59
C ARG A 172 21.54 1.79 4.63
N LYS A 173 22.32 1.32 3.66
CA LYS A 173 21.87 0.31 2.67
C LYS A 173 21.57 -1.03 3.36
N ALA A 174 22.46 -1.48 4.25
CA ALA A 174 22.31 -2.73 4.99
C ALA A 174 21.10 -2.70 5.93
N LEU A 175 20.96 -1.63 6.73
CA LEU A 175 19.81 -1.44 7.62
C LEU A 175 18.49 -1.36 6.87
N SER A 176 18.46 -0.67 5.72
CA SER A 176 17.25 -0.59 4.88
C SER A 176 16.83 -1.96 4.35
N LYS A 177 17.78 -2.78 3.87
CA LYS A 177 17.51 -4.16 3.44
C LYS A 177 17.01 -5.00 4.61
N LEU A 178 17.67 -4.95 5.77
CA LEU A 178 17.29 -5.72 6.95
C LEU A 178 15.89 -5.35 7.47
N SER A 179 15.60 -4.04 7.58
CA SER A 179 14.30 -3.53 8.01
C SER A 179 13.18 -3.94 7.06
N ARG A 180 13.41 -3.86 5.73
CA ARG A 180 12.46 -4.34 4.73
C ARG A 180 12.18 -5.82 4.88
N ASN A 181 13.21 -6.64 5.06
CA ASN A 181 13.07 -8.09 5.25
C ASN A 181 12.28 -8.43 6.52
N TYR A 182 12.59 -7.76 7.64
CA TYR A 182 11.86 -7.93 8.89
C TYR A 182 10.39 -7.58 8.72
N ARG A 183 10.12 -6.40 8.16
CA ARG A 183 8.76 -5.91 7.94
C ARG A 183 7.94 -6.87 7.05
N ASN A 184 8.54 -7.38 5.97
CA ASN A 184 7.88 -8.36 5.11
C ASN A 184 7.56 -9.65 5.88
N LYS A 185 8.50 -10.16 6.70
CA LYS A 185 8.28 -11.34 7.54
C LYS A 185 7.15 -11.12 8.55
N VAL A 186 7.17 -9.98 9.25
CA VAL A 186 6.12 -9.58 10.20
C VAL A 186 4.76 -9.54 9.50
N TYR A 187 4.65 -8.85 8.35
CA TYR A 187 3.40 -8.77 7.61
C TYR A 187 2.87 -10.14 7.18
N THR A 188 3.74 -11.02 6.66
CA THR A 188 3.32 -12.37 6.27
C THR A 188 2.77 -13.16 7.46
N MET A 189 3.47 -13.13 8.60
CA MET A 189 3.05 -13.87 9.79
C MET A 189 1.74 -13.32 10.36
N LEU A 190 1.62 -12.00 10.50
CA LEU A 190 0.38 -11.37 10.97
C LEU A 190 -0.79 -11.61 10.01
N HIS A 191 -0.54 -11.59 8.70
CA HIS A 191 -1.57 -11.92 7.71
C HIS A 191 -2.06 -13.35 7.84
N GLN A 192 -1.15 -14.32 8.03
CA GLN A 192 -1.50 -15.72 8.25
C GLN A 192 -2.32 -15.89 9.55
N THR A 193 -1.88 -15.27 10.65
CA THR A 193 -2.61 -15.31 11.93
C THR A 193 -4.01 -14.70 11.79
N SER A 194 -4.11 -13.51 11.19
CA SER A 194 -5.41 -12.85 10.93
C SER A 194 -6.31 -13.73 10.06
N LYS A 195 -5.78 -14.38 9.03
CA LYS A 195 -6.54 -15.32 8.20
C LYS A 195 -7.05 -16.51 9.00
N HIS A 196 -6.25 -17.07 9.91
CA HIS A 196 -6.69 -18.17 10.78
C HIS A 196 -7.77 -17.73 11.78
N ILE A 197 -7.64 -16.54 12.37
CA ILE A 197 -8.68 -15.96 13.25
C ILE A 197 -9.99 -15.82 12.47
N VAL A 198 -9.96 -15.22 11.28
CA VAL A 198 -11.16 -15.05 10.45
C VAL A 198 -11.75 -16.40 10.03
N LYS A 199 -10.90 -17.39 9.72
CA LYS A 199 -11.36 -18.74 9.37
C LYS A 199 -12.12 -19.38 10.55
N TRP A 200 -11.56 -19.30 11.75
CA TRP A 200 -12.20 -19.78 12.97
C TRP A 200 -13.55 -19.09 13.23
N CYS A 201 -13.61 -17.76 13.13
CA CYS A 201 -14.86 -17.03 13.31
C CYS A 201 -15.93 -17.43 12.27
N LYS A 202 -15.51 -17.83 11.06
CA LYS A 202 -16.44 -18.33 10.02
C LYS A 202 -16.90 -19.76 10.27
N GLU A 203 -16.06 -20.62 10.86
CA GLU A 203 -16.44 -22.00 11.24
C GLU A 203 -17.55 -22.01 12.32
N LYS A 204 -17.69 -20.91 13.08
CA LYS A 204 -18.78 -20.70 14.06
C LYS A 204 -20.05 -20.06 13.47
N ASN A 205 -20.08 -19.74 12.17
CA ASN A 205 -21.24 -19.17 11.48
C ASN A 205 -22.05 -20.22 10.72
#